data_AF-A0A3G9K178-F1
#
_entry.id   AF-A0A3G9K178-F1
#
_cell.length_a   1.000
_cell.length_b   1.000
_cell.length_c   1.000
_cell.angle_alpha   90.00
_cell.angle_beta   90.00
_cell.angle_gamma   90.00
#
_symmetry.space_group_name_H-M   'P 1'
#
loop_
_entity.id
_entity.type
_entity.pdbx_description
1 polymer ?
#
loop_
_entity_poly.entity_id
_entity_poly.type
_entity_poly.pdbx_seq_one_letter_code
_entity_poly.pdbx_strand_id
1 'polypeptide(L)'
;MLTTILFLYLGLRKIAGESRISQLAPWEVLQKFLYQIIAGPIVVSGTFLLRPWQILSNLNVTYLIILLIATACFYVIITYLYEEQFKVSYHDFSSSFQITEIIRLLKLGLLMIVLAYPSAILLDVNIIDGRASRVHFPAVIGTTVVIGSLWNLLFLITYSQHFLRPIIKGILSTYLALLLAFSINVQHFYVLSWQYQQHFWQDILTLSPDITQNTVILVQSPNLQWGKQIHPFDWSVPSVLSSIYEFPKDWQFPPRAYILHSDPQNIEAWKGMIQSNGKMLISNKNHGVRYHYDWEPERLIQPQDVILLVEENKQLIRQPKLTLSDGRTIFFKQNDSRFSFPPFPETSLFSRLIPSTTITNDQKNSPAIYLEPQK
;
A
#
# COMPACT_ATOMS: atom_id res chain seq x y z
N MET A 1 25.84 20.12 16.28
CA MET A 1 25.80 18.64 16.20
C MET A 1 24.77 18.15 15.17
N LEU A 2 23.46 18.41 15.33
CA LEU A 2 22.43 17.98 14.36
C LEU A 2 22.67 18.49 12.93
N THR A 3 23.00 19.78 12.81
CA THR A 3 23.37 20.42 11.54
C THR A 3 24.61 19.79 10.92
N THR A 4 25.59 19.40 11.75
CA THR A 4 26.82 18.73 11.32
C THR A 4 26.54 17.31 10.81
N ILE A 5 25.72 16.54 11.53
CA ILE A 5 25.28 15.19 11.12
C ILE A 5 24.50 15.28 9.80
N LEU A 6 23.65 16.30 9.65
CA LEU A 6 22.91 16.55 8.41
C LEU A 6 23.84 16.81 7.22
N PHE A 7 24.76 17.78 7.33
CA PHE A 7 25.65 18.12 6.22
C PHE A 7 26.59 16.96 5.88
N LEU A 8 27.03 16.20 6.88
CA LEU A 8 27.79 14.97 6.66
C LEU A 8 26.95 13.92 5.92
N TYR A 9 25.71 13.68 6.35
CA TYR A 9 24.79 12.72 5.72
C TYR A 9 24.46 13.09 4.27
N LEU A 10 24.15 14.37 4.01
CA LEU A 10 23.90 14.87 2.66
C LEU A 10 25.14 14.81 1.78
N GLY A 11 26.31 15.14 2.34
CA GLY A 11 27.59 15.03 1.66
C GLY A 11 27.89 13.59 1.25
N LEU A 12 27.71 12.63 2.17
CA LEU A 12 27.89 11.20 1.89
C LEU A 12 26.95 10.70 0.80
N ARG A 13 25.68 11.09 0.80
CA ARG A 13 24.72 10.68 -0.25
C ARG A 13 25.00 11.33 -1.59
N LYS A 14 25.49 12.57 -1.61
CA LYS A 14 25.96 13.23 -2.83
C LYS A 14 27.20 12.54 -3.41
N ILE A 15 28.16 12.17 -2.55
CA ILE A 15 29.36 11.40 -2.94
C ILE A 15 28.96 10.01 -3.48
N ALA A 16 27.94 9.38 -2.90
CA ALA A 16 27.39 8.10 -3.35
C ALA A 16 26.63 8.17 -4.69
N GLY A 17 26.56 9.35 -5.34
CA GLY A 17 25.96 9.50 -6.66
C GLY A 17 24.43 9.41 -6.68
N GLU A 18 23.77 9.66 -5.56
CA GLU A 18 22.32 9.53 -5.50
C GLU A 18 21.61 10.65 -6.28
N SER A 19 21.06 10.29 -7.44
CA SER A 19 20.41 11.20 -8.41
C SER A 19 19.38 12.14 -7.78
N ARG A 20 18.62 11.62 -6.82
CA ARG A 20 17.54 12.34 -6.12
C ARG A 20 18.02 13.48 -5.22
N ILE A 21 19.29 13.46 -4.80
CA ILE A 21 19.90 14.53 -3.99
C ILE A 21 20.82 15.39 -4.85
N SER A 22 21.49 14.80 -5.84
CA SER A 22 22.39 15.55 -6.72
C SER A 22 21.66 16.55 -7.64
N GLN A 23 20.37 16.35 -7.87
CA GLN A 23 19.53 17.22 -8.71
C GLN A 23 18.85 18.37 -7.96
N LEU A 24 18.86 18.37 -6.62
CA LEU A 24 18.18 19.39 -5.81
C LEU A 24 19.12 20.57 -5.50
N ALA A 25 18.60 21.79 -5.52
CA ALA A 25 19.35 22.96 -5.11
C ALA A 25 19.62 22.91 -3.58
N PRO A 26 20.79 23.37 -3.08
CA PRO A 26 21.12 23.31 -1.66
C PRO A 26 20.08 23.93 -0.73
N TRP A 27 19.43 25.00 -1.19
CA TRP A 27 18.36 25.68 -0.45
C TRP A 27 17.07 24.85 -0.36
N GLU A 28 16.66 24.20 -1.45
CA GLU A 28 15.49 23.31 -1.49
C GLU A 28 15.69 22.11 -0.55
N VAL A 29 16.90 21.55 -0.53
CA VAL A 29 17.27 20.46 0.39
C VAL A 29 17.12 20.91 1.84
N LEU A 30 17.61 22.11 2.18
CA LEU A 30 17.50 22.66 3.53
C LEU A 30 16.05 22.93 3.94
N GLN A 31 15.26 23.55 3.06
CA GLN A 31 13.83 23.80 3.31
C GLN A 31 13.06 22.50 3.53
N LYS A 32 13.24 21.53 2.62
CA LYS A 32 12.58 20.22 2.71
C LYS A 32 13.00 19.49 3.99
N PHE A 33 14.28 19.55 4.35
CA PHE A 33 14.78 18.98 5.59
C PHE A 33 14.15 19.60 6.84
N LEU A 34 14.13 20.93 6.94
CA LEU A 34 13.55 21.63 8.09
C LEU A 34 12.06 21.35 8.21
N TYR A 35 11.34 21.34 7.08
CA TYR A 35 9.94 20.96 7.04
C TYR A 35 9.73 19.55 7.59
N GLN A 36 10.50 18.58 7.13
CA GLN A 36 10.38 17.18 7.53
C GLN A 36 10.68 16.95 9.02
N ILE A 37 11.68 17.64 9.58
CA ILE A 37 11.99 17.58 11.01
C ILE A 37 10.87 18.14 11.88
N ILE A 38 10.18 19.18 11.43
CA ILE A 38 9.14 19.84 12.22
C ILE A 38 7.80 19.13 12.02
N ALA A 39 7.39 18.92 10.77
CA ALA A 39 6.11 18.34 10.42
C ALA A 39 6.07 16.84 10.73
N GLY A 40 7.16 16.09 10.50
CA GLY A 40 7.20 14.65 10.72
C GLY A 40 6.78 14.19 12.13
N PRO A 41 7.38 14.73 13.22
CA PRO A 41 6.96 14.42 14.58
C PRO A 41 5.48 14.71 14.86
N ILE A 42 4.98 15.84 14.35
CA ILE A 42 3.57 16.27 14.51
C ILE A 42 2.64 15.29 13.79
N VAL A 43 2.94 15.00 12.53
CA VAL A 43 2.17 14.09 11.68
C VAL A 43 2.12 12.69 12.28
N VAL A 44 3.27 12.13 12.68
CA VAL A 44 3.32 10.80 13.30
C VAL A 44 2.62 10.76 14.65
N SER A 45 2.80 11.77 15.49
CA SER A 45 2.09 11.86 16.76
C SER A 45 0.57 11.94 16.54
N GLY A 46 0.13 12.68 15.51
CA GLY A 46 -1.27 12.73 15.08
C GLY A 46 -1.85 11.35 14.72
N THR A 47 -1.03 10.43 14.20
CA THR A 47 -1.51 9.07 13.87
C THR A 47 -1.95 8.28 15.11
N PHE A 48 -1.35 8.52 16.28
CA PHE A 48 -1.72 7.84 17.53
C PHE A 48 -3.14 8.19 18.00
N LEU A 49 -3.70 9.31 17.52
CA LEU A 49 -5.10 9.70 17.75
C LEU A 49 -5.99 9.35 16.56
N LEU A 50 -5.48 9.54 15.34
CA LEU A 50 -6.22 9.26 14.11
C LEU A 50 -6.58 7.78 13.96
N ARG A 51 -5.66 6.84 14.28
CA ARG A 51 -5.92 5.40 14.07
C ARG A 51 -7.03 4.85 14.98
N PRO A 52 -7.06 5.16 16.29
CA PRO A 52 -8.22 4.85 17.12
C PRO A 52 -9.51 5.47 16.58
N TRP A 53 -9.48 6.74 16.17
CA TRP A 53 -10.64 7.42 15.62
C TRP A 53 -11.17 6.72 14.36
N GLN A 54 -10.29 6.26 13.46
CA GLN A 54 -10.67 5.53 12.25
C GLN A 54 -11.43 4.22 12.53
N ILE A 55 -11.17 3.58 13.67
CA ILE A 55 -11.91 2.38 14.10
C ILE A 55 -13.24 2.76 14.73
N LEU A 56 -13.27 3.80 15.56
CA LEU A 56 -14.51 4.29 16.15
C LEU A 56 -15.50 4.80 15.08
N SER A 57 -15.01 5.47 14.04
CA SER A 57 -15.86 5.99 12.95
C SER A 57 -16.42 4.89 12.04
N ASN A 58 -15.80 3.71 12.03
CA ASN A 58 -16.19 2.58 11.17
C ASN A 58 -16.50 1.33 12.00
N LEU A 59 -17.04 1.54 13.21
CA LEU A 59 -17.28 0.45 14.15
C LEU A 59 -18.40 -0.45 13.63
N ASN A 60 -18.09 -1.73 13.45
CA ASN A 60 -19.06 -2.77 13.14
C ASN A 60 -19.08 -3.83 14.25
N VAL A 61 -19.99 -4.80 14.15
CA VAL A 61 -20.15 -5.85 15.17
C VAL A 61 -18.84 -6.64 15.37
N THR A 62 -18.13 -6.96 14.30
CA THR A 62 -16.84 -7.67 14.37
C THR A 62 -15.80 -6.87 15.14
N TYR A 63 -15.62 -5.59 14.83
CA TYR A 63 -14.69 -4.72 15.53
C TYR A 63 -15.09 -4.46 16.99
N LEU A 64 -16.39 -4.39 17.29
CA LEU A 64 -16.89 -4.27 18.66
C LEU A 64 -16.52 -5.51 19.48
N ILE A 65 -16.72 -6.71 18.94
CA ILE A 65 -16.35 -7.97 19.62
C ILE A 65 -14.83 -8.02 19.86
N ILE A 66 -14.02 -7.71 18.84
CA ILE A 66 -12.56 -7.65 18.96
C ILE A 66 -12.16 -6.63 20.04
N LEU A 67 -12.77 -5.45 20.05
CA LEU A 67 -12.47 -4.39 21.01
C LEU A 67 -12.76 -4.82 22.44
N LEU A 68 -13.90 -5.47 22.70
CA LEU A 68 -14.28 -5.94 24.03
C LEU A 68 -13.31 -7.02 24.55
N ILE A 69 -13.01 -8.03 23.72
CA ILE A 69 -12.09 -9.11 24.07
C ILE A 69 -10.69 -8.55 24.30
N ALA A 70 -10.16 -7.75 23.37
CA ALA A 70 -8.83 -7.17 23.49
C ALA A 70 -8.71 -6.23 24.68
N THR A 71 -9.74 -5.43 24.97
CA THR A 71 -9.77 -4.55 26.15
C THR A 71 -9.67 -5.38 27.43
N ALA A 72 -10.46 -6.46 27.55
CA ALA A 72 -10.39 -7.35 28.70
C ALA A 72 -8.99 -7.99 28.85
N CYS A 73 -8.42 -8.50 27.76
CA CYS A 73 -7.07 -9.08 27.76
C CYS A 73 -6.00 -8.06 28.17
N PHE A 74 -5.99 -6.87 27.57
CA PHE A 74 -5.04 -5.82 27.92
C PHE A 74 -5.22 -5.34 29.36
N TYR A 75 -6.46 -5.25 29.85
CA TYR A 75 -6.74 -4.85 31.23
C TYR A 75 -6.15 -5.84 32.24
N VAL A 76 -6.28 -7.15 31.97
CA VAL A 76 -5.66 -8.20 32.79
C VAL A 76 -4.13 -8.09 32.74
N ILE A 77 -3.54 -7.97 31.55
CA ILE A 77 -2.08 -7.83 31.37
C ILE A 77 -1.55 -6.59 32.10
N ILE A 78 -2.17 -5.43 31.90
CA ILE A 78 -1.77 -4.18 32.55
C ILE A 78 -1.94 -4.28 34.06
N THR A 79 -3.00 -4.94 34.54
CA THR A 79 -3.20 -5.13 35.98
C THR A 79 -2.09 -5.99 36.58
N TYR A 80 -1.73 -7.10 35.93
CA TYR A 80 -0.61 -7.96 36.32
C TYR A 80 0.71 -7.17 36.35
N LEU A 81 1.07 -6.52 35.24
CA LEU A 81 2.34 -5.77 35.12
C LEU A 81 2.42 -4.61 36.11
N TYR A 82 1.32 -3.89 36.32
CA TYR A 82 1.25 -2.84 37.33
C TYR A 82 1.52 -3.43 38.72
N GLU A 83 0.84 -4.52 39.09
CA GLU A 83 1.03 -5.10 40.43
C GLU A 83 2.45 -5.60 40.65
N GLU A 84 3.10 -6.19 39.65
CA GLU A 84 4.51 -6.57 39.74
C GLU A 84 5.42 -5.35 39.94
N GLN A 85 5.24 -4.30 39.12
CA GLN A 85 6.04 -3.08 39.19
C GLN A 85 5.96 -2.43 40.59
N PHE A 86 4.78 -2.39 41.19
CA PHE A 86 4.57 -1.74 42.49
C PHE A 86 4.77 -2.67 43.70
N LYS A 87 4.86 -4.00 43.52
CA LYS A 87 5.25 -4.94 44.59
C LYS A 87 6.74 -4.89 44.93
N VAL A 88 7.61 -4.70 43.94
CA VAL A 88 9.07 -4.82 44.10
C VAL A 88 9.74 -3.51 44.52
N SER A 89 9.13 -2.36 44.19
CA SER A 89 9.87 -1.10 44.13
C SER A 89 9.75 -0.18 45.37
N TYR A 90 8.85 -0.43 46.32
CA TYR A 90 8.42 0.63 47.25
C TYR A 90 9.25 0.79 48.54
N HIS A 91 10.20 -0.09 48.86
CA HIS A 91 10.96 0.07 50.12
C HIS A 91 12.09 1.12 50.06
N ASP A 92 12.50 1.61 48.89
CA ASP A 92 13.62 2.58 48.71
C ASP A 92 13.25 3.82 47.84
N PHE A 93 11.97 4.19 47.81
CA PHE A 93 11.43 5.07 46.76
C PHE A 93 11.55 6.57 47.06
N SER A 94 12.51 7.26 46.43
CA SER A 94 12.42 8.73 46.28
C SER A 94 11.69 9.08 44.97
N SER A 95 10.57 9.78 45.08
CA SER A 95 9.76 10.24 43.93
C SER A 95 10.54 11.10 42.93
N SER A 96 11.62 11.75 43.37
CA SER A 96 12.48 12.60 42.55
C SER A 96 13.32 11.83 41.52
N PHE A 97 13.87 10.66 41.89
CA PHE A 97 14.70 9.87 40.98
C PHE A 97 13.89 9.32 39.81
N GLN A 98 12.67 8.84 40.07
CA GLN A 98 11.80 8.30 39.03
C GLN A 98 11.28 9.35 38.06
N ILE A 99 10.87 10.52 38.57
CA ILE A 99 10.46 11.64 37.73
C ILE A 99 11.63 12.06 36.84
N THR A 100 12.85 12.10 37.38
CA THR A 100 14.06 12.42 36.61
C THR A 100 14.29 11.41 35.48
N GLU A 101 14.13 10.11 35.77
CA GLU A 101 14.26 9.05 34.77
C GLU A 101 13.18 9.12 33.67
N ILE A 102 11.92 9.34 34.05
CA ILE A 102 10.82 9.54 33.10
C ILE A 102 11.10 10.75 32.20
N ILE A 103 11.56 11.87 32.75
CA ILE A 103 11.95 13.06 31.98
C ILE A 103 13.12 12.74 31.04
N ARG A 104 14.10 11.95 31.49
CA ARG A 104 15.24 11.50 30.66
C ARG A 104 14.76 10.69 29.46
N LEU A 105 13.89 9.70 29.69
CA LEU A 105 13.32 8.86 28.64
C LEU A 105 12.46 9.68 27.67
N LEU A 106 11.65 10.61 28.17
CA LEU A 106 10.84 11.50 27.34
C LEU A 106 11.72 12.37 26.42
N LYS A 107 12.80 12.95 26.95
CA LYS A 107 13.78 13.72 26.15
C LYS A 107 14.47 12.84 25.10
N LEU A 108 14.87 11.62 25.48
CA LEU A 108 15.48 10.67 24.57
C LEU A 108 14.52 10.29 23.43
N GLY A 109 13.27 9.97 23.75
CA GLY A 109 12.24 9.64 22.76
C GLY A 109 11.98 10.80 21.80
N LEU A 110 11.83 12.03 22.30
CA LEU A 110 11.68 13.23 21.46
C LEU A 110 12.89 13.43 20.52
N LEU A 111 14.10 13.27 21.05
CA LEU A 111 15.32 13.36 20.25
C LEU A 111 15.35 12.30 19.13
N MET A 112 14.96 11.06 19.43
CA MET A 112 14.87 9.99 18.44
C MET A 112 13.87 10.28 17.33
N ILE A 113 12.70 10.85 17.66
CA ILE A 113 11.69 11.23 16.66
C ILE A 113 12.25 12.31 15.73
N VAL A 114 12.87 13.36 16.29
CA VAL A 114 13.48 14.46 15.52
C VAL A 114 14.62 13.95 14.63
N LEU A 115 15.48 13.07 15.15
CA LEU A 115 16.62 12.51 14.41
C LEU A 115 16.23 11.49 13.34
N ALA A 116 14.99 11.00 13.32
CA ALA A 116 14.53 10.05 12.30
C ALA A 116 14.30 10.73 10.95
N TYR A 117 13.73 11.94 10.94
CA TYR A 117 13.31 12.66 9.73
C TYR A 117 14.41 13.23 8.84
N PRO A 118 15.66 13.45 9.29
CA PRO A 118 16.81 13.62 8.40
C PRO A 118 16.95 12.56 7.32
N SER A 119 16.55 11.33 7.61
CA SER A 119 16.60 10.23 6.62
C SER A 119 15.41 10.23 5.64
N ALA A 120 14.40 11.08 5.85
CA ALA A 120 13.14 11.12 5.13
C ALA A 120 13.10 12.07 3.92
N ILE A 121 14.18 12.80 3.64
CA ILE A 121 14.23 13.96 2.71
C ILE A 121 13.64 13.68 1.31
N LEU A 122 13.59 12.43 0.88
CA LEU A 122 13.18 12.10 -0.48
C LEU A 122 11.67 12.20 -0.71
N LEU A 123 10.83 11.97 0.31
CA LEU A 123 9.37 11.83 0.13
C LEU A 123 8.62 12.62 1.20
N ASP A 124 7.37 13.01 0.91
CA ASP A 124 6.58 13.87 1.80
C ASP A 124 6.14 13.13 3.08
N VAL A 125 6.34 13.77 4.25
CA VAL A 125 5.89 13.30 5.57
C VAL A 125 4.37 13.17 5.68
N ASN A 126 3.61 13.91 4.88
CA ASN A 126 2.14 13.88 4.94
C ASN A 126 1.53 12.63 4.31
N ILE A 127 2.32 11.82 3.60
CA ILE A 127 1.86 10.56 3.01
C ILE A 127 1.83 9.51 4.13
N ILE A 128 0.65 9.29 4.70
CA ILE A 128 0.40 8.26 5.73
C ILE A 128 -0.52 7.15 5.20
N ASP A 129 -0.13 6.60 4.06
CA ASP A 129 -0.91 5.61 3.32
C ASP A 129 -0.17 4.28 3.15
N GLY A 130 -0.64 3.22 3.79
CA GLY A 130 -0.10 1.86 3.64
C GLY A 130 1.43 1.76 3.66
N ARG A 131 1.98 1.03 2.67
CA ARG A 131 3.44 0.90 2.46
C ARG A 131 4.12 2.18 1.96
N ALA A 132 3.35 3.16 1.51
CA ALA A 132 3.87 4.48 1.16
C ALA A 132 4.11 5.36 2.40
N SER A 133 3.54 5.00 3.56
CA SER A 133 3.77 5.67 4.84
C SER A 133 5.26 5.75 5.17
N ARG A 134 5.78 6.96 5.31
CA ARG A 134 7.20 7.21 5.63
C ARG A 134 7.41 7.49 7.12
N VAL A 135 6.80 6.65 7.95
CA VAL A 135 7.08 6.64 9.39
C VAL A 135 8.35 5.82 9.60
N HIS A 136 9.46 6.52 9.83
CA HIS A 136 10.78 5.90 10.00
C HIS A 136 10.84 5.07 11.28
N PHE A 137 11.49 3.91 11.24
CA PHE A 137 11.64 3.00 12.38
C PHE A 137 12.14 3.69 13.67
N PRO A 138 13.13 4.62 13.64
CA PRO A 138 13.53 5.37 14.83
C PRO A 138 12.43 6.31 15.38
N ALA A 139 11.57 6.87 14.51
CA ALA A 139 10.44 7.68 14.94
C ALA A 139 9.39 6.82 15.66
N VAL A 140 9.17 5.59 15.21
CA VAL A 140 8.29 4.63 15.91
C VAL A 140 8.82 4.37 17.31
N ILE A 141 10.08 3.97 17.45
CA ILE A 141 10.70 3.68 18.75
C ILE A 141 10.65 4.93 19.65
N GLY A 142 11.07 6.08 19.12
CA GLY A 142 11.06 7.33 19.87
C GLY A 142 9.66 7.69 20.37
N THR A 143 8.63 7.52 19.53
CA THR A 143 7.24 7.78 19.93
C THR A 143 6.75 6.78 20.96
N THR A 144 7.09 5.49 20.84
CA THR A 144 6.78 4.48 21.87
C THR A 144 7.39 4.86 23.22
N VAL A 145 8.64 5.31 23.25
CA VAL A 145 9.31 5.76 24.49
C VAL A 145 8.59 6.98 25.09
N VAL A 146 8.23 7.97 24.27
CA VAL A 146 7.48 9.16 24.74
C VAL A 146 6.13 8.76 25.32
N ILE A 147 5.32 8.01 24.57
CA ILE A 147 3.97 7.60 24.99
C ILE A 147 4.04 6.70 26.23
N GLY A 148 4.96 5.75 26.28
CA GLY A 148 5.19 4.89 27.44
C GLY A 148 5.60 5.68 28.69
N SER A 149 6.47 6.68 28.53
CA SER A 149 6.88 7.58 29.63
C SER A 149 5.70 8.41 30.16
N LEU A 150 4.83 8.89 29.27
CA LEU A 150 3.61 9.63 29.66
C LEU A 150 2.62 8.74 30.42
N TRP A 151 2.42 7.50 29.99
CA TRP A 151 1.58 6.53 30.72
C TRP A 151 2.17 6.18 32.09
N ASN A 152 3.49 6.00 32.17
CA ASN A 152 4.17 5.72 33.44
C ASN A 152 4.04 6.90 34.41
N LEU A 153 4.18 8.13 33.92
CA LEU A 153 3.93 9.34 34.71
C LEU A 153 2.49 9.38 35.24
N LEU A 154 1.52 9.05 34.40
CA LEU A 154 0.11 9.03 34.79
C LEU A 154 -0.17 7.97 35.87
N PHE A 155 0.42 6.77 35.74
CA PHE A 155 0.34 5.74 36.79
C PHE A 155 1.00 6.17 38.10
N LEU A 156 2.13 6.86 38.04
CA LEU A 156 2.81 7.39 39.23
C LEU A 156 1.94 8.41 39.98
N ILE A 157 1.37 9.38 39.25
CA ILE A 157 0.51 10.44 39.83
C ILE A 157 -0.77 9.87 40.43
N THR A 158 -1.33 8.81 39.83
CA THR A 158 -2.62 8.23 40.24
C THR A 158 -2.49 6.99 41.13
N TYR A 159 -1.27 6.64 41.52
CA TYR A 159 -0.98 5.45 42.33
C TYR A 159 -1.78 5.41 43.64
N SER A 160 -1.80 6.53 44.39
CA SER A 160 -2.49 6.65 45.68
C SER A 160 -4.01 6.81 45.54
N GLN A 161 -4.52 6.94 44.31
CA GLN A 161 -5.92 7.22 44.03
C GLN A 161 -6.64 5.95 43.63
N HIS A 162 -7.12 5.19 44.62
CA HIS A 162 -7.78 3.89 44.44
C HIS A 162 -8.93 3.88 43.42
N PHE A 163 -9.64 5.00 43.28
CA PHE A 163 -10.71 5.16 42.30
C PHE A 163 -10.21 5.40 40.86
N LEU A 164 -9.14 6.19 40.68
CA LEU A 164 -8.63 6.50 39.33
C LEU A 164 -7.79 5.38 38.74
N ARG A 165 -7.16 4.55 39.58
CA ARG A 165 -6.32 3.42 39.14
C ARG A 165 -7.03 2.48 38.15
N PRO A 166 -8.20 1.89 38.43
CA PRO A 166 -8.89 1.03 37.47
C PRO A 166 -9.34 1.78 36.21
N ILE A 167 -9.71 3.07 36.34
CA ILE A 167 -10.13 3.90 35.20
C ILE A 167 -8.98 4.09 34.21
N ILE A 168 -7.79 4.46 34.70
CA ILE A 168 -6.60 4.70 33.85
C ILE A 168 -6.16 3.42 33.16
N LYS A 169 -6.16 2.29 33.87
CA LYS A 169 -5.93 0.98 33.27
C LYS A 169 -6.95 0.69 32.18
N GLY A 170 -8.23 0.97 32.42
CA GLY A 170 -9.31 0.85 31.45
C GLY A 170 -9.06 1.67 30.19
N ILE A 171 -8.75 2.97 30.34
CA ILE A 171 -8.47 3.87 29.22
C ILE A 171 -7.28 3.36 28.40
N LEU A 172 -6.16 3.00 29.04
CA LEU A 172 -5.00 2.46 28.33
C LEU A 172 -5.33 1.15 27.61
N SER A 173 -6.09 0.25 28.26
CA SER A 173 -6.48 -1.03 27.68
C SER A 173 -7.36 -0.85 26.45
N THR A 174 -8.36 0.04 26.53
CA THR A 174 -9.23 0.37 25.40
C THR A 174 -8.44 1.05 24.28
N TYR A 175 -7.50 1.95 24.62
CA TYR A 175 -6.62 2.58 23.65
C TYR A 175 -5.78 1.56 22.87
N LEU A 176 -5.12 0.64 23.57
CA LEU A 176 -4.34 -0.44 22.94
C LEU A 176 -5.23 -1.39 22.12
N ALA A 177 -6.43 -1.69 22.61
CA ALA A 177 -7.40 -2.50 21.89
C ALA A 177 -7.87 -1.83 20.59
N LEU A 178 -8.06 -0.51 20.56
CA LEU A 178 -8.36 0.25 19.34
C LEU A 178 -7.21 0.19 18.34
N LEU A 179 -5.95 0.28 18.79
CA LEU A 179 -4.78 0.13 17.93
C LEU A 179 -4.64 -1.30 17.36
N LEU A 180 -4.97 -2.32 18.16
CA LEU A 180 -5.01 -3.70 17.70
C LEU A 180 -6.10 -3.91 16.63
N ALA A 181 -7.31 -3.41 16.89
CA ALA A 181 -8.41 -3.45 15.94
C ALA A 181 -8.04 -2.75 14.62
N PHE A 182 -7.33 -1.61 14.70
CA PHE A 182 -6.79 -0.95 13.53
C PHE A 182 -5.79 -1.83 12.76
N SER A 183 -4.90 -2.52 13.45
CA SER A 183 -3.94 -3.44 12.82
C SER A 183 -4.64 -4.60 12.12
N ILE A 184 -5.71 -5.14 12.70
CA ILE A 184 -6.55 -6.17 12.06
C ILE A 184 -7.26 -5.61 10.83
N ASN A 185 -7.77 -4.38 10.89
CA ASN A 185 -8.38 -3.72 9.73
C ASN A 185 -7.37 -3.55 8.57
N VAL A 186 -6.12 -3.21 8.88
CA VAL A 186 -5.04 -3.19 7.88
C VAL A 186 -4.83 -4.56 7.24
N GLN A 187 -4.83 -5.65 8.02
CA GLN A 187 -4.75 -7.02 7.47
C GLN A 187 -5.95 -7.36 6.58
N HIS A 188 -7.15 -6.91 6.94
CA HIS A 188 -8.33 -7.08 6.09
C HIS A 188 -8.15 -6.40 4.72
N PHE A 189 -7.60 -5.18 4.66
CA PHE A 189 -7.30 -4.53 3.38
C PHE A 189 -6.25 -5.28 2.55
N TYR A 190 -5.27 -5.93 3.18
CA TYR A 190 -4.33 -6.80 2.47
C TYR A 190 -5.02 -8.02 1.85
N VAL A 191 -5.92 -8.67 2.61
CA VAL A 191 -6.72 -9.80 2.11
C VAL A 191 -7.59 -9.36 0.92
N LEU A 192 -8.28 -8.23 1.02
CA LEU A 192 -9.09 -7.69 -0.09
C LEU A 192 -8.25 -7.41 -1.33
N SER A 193 -7.09 -6.77 -1.17
CA SER A 193 -6.21 -6.46 -2.30
C SER A 193 -5.66 -7.73 -2.96
N TRP A 194 -5.40 -8.77 -2.16
CA TRP A 194 -5.04 -10.09 -2.69
C TRP A 194 -6.18 -10.72 -3.49
N GLN A 195 -7.41 -10.69 -2.97
CA GLN A 195 -8.59 -11.18 -3.69
C GLN A 195 -8.79 -10.42 -5.01
N TYR A 196 -8.61 -9.09 -5.03
CA TYR A 196 -8.67 -8.31 -6.27
C TYR A 196 -7.65 -8.79 -7.30
N GLN A 197 -6.40 -9.07 -6.90
CA GLN A 197 -5.40 -9.64 -7.81
C GLN A 197 -5.81 -11.02 -8.34
N GLN A 198 -6.29 -11.92 -7.47
CA GLN A 198 -6.71 -13.25 -7.88
C GLN A 198 -7.80 -13.20 -8.96
N HIS A 199 -8.86 -12.44 -8.70
CA HIS A 199 -9.99 -12.30 -9.63
C HIS A 199 -9.58 -11.59 -10.93
N PHE A 200 -8.79 -10.51 -10.85
CA PHE A 200 -8.33 -9.79 -12.03
C PHE A 200 -7.46 -10.67 -12.96
N TRP A 201 -6.50 -11.40 -12.40
CA TRP A 201 -5.66 -12.28 -13.20
C TRP A 201 -6.44 -13.48 -13.72
N GLN A 202 -7.37 -14.03 -12.94
CA GLN A 202 -8.27 -15.07 -13.42
C GLN A 202 -9.05 -14.62 -14.66
N ASP A 203 -9.62 -13.41 -14.64
CA ASP A 203 -10.35 -12.86 -15.78
C ASP A 203 -9.43 -12.61 -16.98
N ILE A 204 -8.24 -12.02 -16.77
CA ILE A 204 -7.26 -11.84 -17.86
C ILE A 204 -6.92 -13.16 -18.54
N LEU A 205 -6.60 -14.20 -17.77
CA LEU A 205 -6.19 -15.49 -18.30
C LEU A 205 -7.34 -16.20 -19.01
N THR A 206 -8.55 -16.13 -18.46
CA THR A 206 -9.75 -16.73 -19.06
C THR A 206 -10.16 -16.04 -20.36
N LEU A 207 -10.00 -14.71 -20.43
CA LEU A 207 -10.36 -13.90 -21.61
C LEU A 207 -9.25 -13.88 -22.66
N SER A 208 -8.05 -14.31 -22.30
CA SER A 208 -6.86 -14.31 -23.16
C SER A 208 -6.21 -15.70 -23.25
N PRO A 209 -6.94 -16.78 -23.58
CA PRO A 209 -6.36 -18.12 -23.57
C PRO A 209 -5.41 -18.37 -24.77
N ASP A 210 -5.46 -17.51 -25.78
CA ASP A 210 -4.74 -17.56 -27.05
C ASP A 210 -3.48 -16.66 -27.07
N ILE A 211 -2.86 -16.40 -25.92
CA ILE A 211 -1.61 -15.61 -25.88
C ILE A 211 -0.48 -16.31 -26.65
N THR A 212 0.24 -15.54 -27.44
CA THR A 212 1.41 -15.97 -28.21
C THR A 212 2.55 -14.97 -28.05
N GLN A 213 3.70 -15.24 -28.66
CA GLN A 213 4.78 -14.26 -28.77
C GLN A 213 4.24 -12.91 -29.23
N ASN A 214 4.78 -11.82 -28.66
CA ASN A 214 4.40 -10.44 -28.95
C ASN A 214 2.96 -10.03 -28.58
N THR A 215 2.16 -10.91 -27.96
CA THR A 215 0.79 -10.55 -27.57
C THR A 215 0.79 -9.47 -26.49
N VAL A 216 0.01 -8.40 -26.69
CA VAL A 216 -0.20 -7.33 -25.72
C VAL A 216 -1.65 -7.33 -25.29
N ILE A 217 -1.88 -7.58 -24.00
CA ILE A 217 -3.21 -7.49 -23.39
C ILE A 217 -3.37 -6.08 -22.85
N LEU A 218 -4.42 -5.38 -23.28
CA LEU A 218 -4.75 -4.03 -22.84
C LEU A 218 -6.05 -4.06 -22.06
N VAL A 219 -6.02 -3.53 -20.83
CA VAL A 219 -7.17 -3.53 -19.93
C VAL A 219 -7.67 -2.10 -19.73
N GLN A 220 -8.84 -1.78 -20.30
CA GLN A 220 -9.56 -0.54 -20.05
C GLN A 220 -10.53 -0.77 -18.89
N SER A 221 -10.16 -0.32 -17.70
CA SER A 221 -11.02 -0.41 -16.51
C SER A 221 -10.99 0.89 -15.71
N PRO A 222 -11.96 1.80 -15.96
CA PRO A 222 -12.05 3.07 -15.23
C PRO A 222 -12.39 2.90 -13.75
N ASN A 223 -13.07 1.83 -13.35
CA ASN A 223 -13.54 1.64 -11.96
C ASN A 223 -12.69 0.65 -11.15
N LEU A 224 -11.48 0.37 -11.63
CA LEU A 224 -10.55 -0.56 -10.99
C LEU A 224 -10.27 -0.16 -9.52
N GLN A 225 -10.44 -1.09 -8.60
CA GLN A 225 -10.19 -0.86 -7.18
C GLN A 225 -8.68 -0.89 -6.88
N TRP A 226 -8.13 0.26 -6.47
CA TRP A 226 -6.71 0.43 -6.19
C TRP A 226 -6.26 -0.02 -4.80
N GLY A 227 -7.18 -0.51 -3.96
CA GLY A 227 -6.86 -0.90 -2.59
C GLY A 227 -6.50 0.30 -1.70
N LYS A 228 -6.49 0.08 -0.37
CA LYS A 228 -6.25 1.16 0.62
C LYS A 228 -4.91 1.05 1.35
N GLN A 229 -4.29 -0.12 1.39
CA GLN A 229 -3.01 -0.34 2.12
C GLN A 229 -1.90 -0.82 1.20
N ILE A 230 -2.28 -1.49 0.12
CA ILE A 230 -1.40 -1.92 -0.96
C ILE A 230 -2.16 -1.78 -2.26
N HIS A 231 -1.47 -1.32 -3.30
CA HIS A 231 -2.04 -1.27 -4.63
C HIS A 231 -1.94 -2.66 -5.28
N PRO A 232 -3.07 -3.29 -5.63
CA PRO A 232 -3.07 -4.60 -6.27
C PRO A 232 -2.58 -4.53 -7.73
N PHE A 233 -2.63 -3.35 -8.35
CA PHE A 233 -2.42 -3.17 -9.79
C PHE A 233 -1.35 -2.13 -10.12
N ASP A 234 -0.20 -2.19 -9.44
CA ASP A 234 0.87 -1.19 -9.56
C ASP A 234 1.84 -1.45 -10.74
N TRP A 235 2.98 -0.77 -10.75
CA TRP A 235 4.06 -0.81 -11.74
C TRP A 235 4.49 -2.20 -12.21
N SER A 236 4.27 -3.25 -11.42
CA SER A 236 4.66 -4.62 -11.73
C SER A 236 3.72 -5.37 -12.67
N VAL A 237 2.51 -4.85 -12.93
CA VAL A 237 1.49 -5.53 -13.77
C VAL A 237 2.05 -6.09 -15.09
N PRO A 238 2.89 -5.36 -15.86
CA PRO A 238 3.45 -5.86 -17.12
C PRO A 238 4.33 -7.12 -16.98
N SER A 239 4.80 -7.46 -15.78
CA SER A 239 5.68 -8.61 -15.52
C SER A 239 5.00 -9.79 -14.83
N VAL A 240 3.73 -9.65 -14.45
CA VAL A 240 3.04 -10.71 -13.69
C VAL A 240 2.78 -11.94 -14.56
N LEU A 241 2.43 -11.78 -15.84
CA LEU A 241 2.22 -12.94 -16.73
C LEU A 241 3.45 -13.84 -16.82
N SER A 242 4.65 -13.26 -16.95
CA SER A 242 5.91 -14.01 -16.93
C SER A 242 6.28 -14.57 -15.55
N SER A 243 5.58 -14.15 -14.50
CA SER A 243 5.67 -14.75 -13.18
C SER A 243 4.66 -15.88 -13.00
N ILE A 244 3.56 -15.88 -13.75
CA ILE A 244 2.50 -16.91 -13.72
C ILE A 244 2.86 -18.12 -14.60
N TYR A 245 3.40 -17.85 -15.80
CA TYR A 245 3.76 -18.88 -16.79
C TYR A 245 5.24 -18.81 -17.17
N GLU A 246 5.79 -19.96 -17.54
CA GLU A 246 7.11 -20.06 -18.18
C GLU A 246 6.94 -19.94 -19.70
N PHE A 247 7.33 -18.78 -20.25
CA PHE A 247 7.34 -18.57 -21.70
C PHE A 247 8.63 -19.10 -22.34
N PRO A 248 8.59 -19.48 -23.64
CA PRO A 248 9.78 -19.89 -24.38
C PRO A 248 10.89 -18.82 -24.31
N LYS A 249 12.12 -19.26 -24.05
CA LYS A 249 13.28 -18.37 -23.82
C LYS A 249 13.74 -17.64 -25.09
N ASP A 250 13.40 -18.18 -26.25
CA ASP A 250 13.69 -17.62 -27.57
C ASP A 250 12.72 -16.49 -27.97
N TRP A 251 11.63 -16.29 -27.22
CA TRP A 251 10.72 -15.16 -27.45
C TRP A 251 11.39 -13.84 -27.11
N GLN A 252 11.63 -13.03 -28.14
CA GLN A 252 12.15 -11.68 -27.97
C GLN A 252 11.22 -10.79 -27.12
N PHE A 253 9.91 -10.94 -27.31
CA PHE A 253 8.88 -10.22 -26.56
C PHE A 253 7.84 -11.21 -26.01
N PRO A 254 7.97 -11.63 -24.73
CA PRO A 254 6.92 -12.41 -24.09
C PRO A 254 5.65 -11.57 -23.92
N PRO A 255 4.48 -12.21 -23.81
CA PRO A 255 3.22 -11.51 -23.69
C PRO A 255 3.15 -10.72 -22.39
N ARG A 256 2.54 -9.54 -22.45
CA ARG A 256 2.42 -8.61 -21.31
C ARG A 256 1.02 -8.03 -21.25
N ALA A 257 0.58 -7.75 -20.03
CA ALA A 257 -0.67 -7.04 -19.77
C ALA A 257 -0.38 -5.61 -19.32
N TYR A 258 -1.14 -4.65 -19.83
CA TYR A 258 -1.08 -3.25 -19.43
C TYR A 258 -2.46 -2.74 -19.06
N ILE A 259 -2.52 -1.93 -18.01
CA ILE A 259 -3.71 -1.16 -17.68
C ILE A 259 -3.65 0.14 -18.46
N LEU A 260 -4.70 0.42 -19.22
CA LEU A 260 -4.82 1.62 -20.01
C LEU A 260 -5.03 2.84 -19.11
N HIS A 261 -4.55 3.99 -19.57
CA HIS A 261 -4.84 5.27 -18.94
C HIS A 261 -6.29 5.66 -19.28
N SER A 262 -7.24 5.15 -18.50
CA SER A 262 -8.67 5.29 -18.73
C SER A 262 -9.38 5.77 -17.47
N ASP A 263 -8.95 6.87 -16.87
CA ASP A 263 -9.61 7.44 -15.70
C ASP A 263 -11.07 7.81 -16.02
N PRO A 264 -12.02 7.75 -15.06
CA PRO A 264 -13.43 8.06 -15.31
C PRO A 264 -13.69 9.43 -15.96
N GLN A 265 -12.81 10.40 -15.73
CA GLN A 265 -12.89 11.74 -16.31
C GLN A 265 -12.43 11.80 -17.77
N ASN A 266 -11.57 10.86 -18.19
CA ASN A 266 -11.04 10.79 -19.55
C ASN A 266 -10.76 9.34 -19.94
N ILE A 267 -11.84 8.58 -20.11
CA ILE A 267 -11.78 7.13 -20.41
C ILE A 267 -11.01 6.86 -21.70
N GLU A 268 -11.01 7.81 -22.63
CA GLU A 268 -10.48 7.67 -23.98
C GLU A 268 -9.07 8.22 -24.17
N ALA A 269 -8.42 8.71 -23.08
CA ALA A 269 -7.09 9.29 -23.14
C ALA A 269 -6.07 8.36 -23.81
N TRP A 270 -6.18 7.06 -23.53
CA TRP A 270 -5.28 6.04 -24.06
C TRP A 270 -5.28 5.96 -25.59
N LYS A 271 -6.37 6.35 -26.27
CA LYS A 271 -6.47 6.26 -27.74
C LYS A 271 -5.39 7.08 -28.47
N GLY A 272 -4.75 8.04 -27.80
CA GLY A 272 -3.59 8.77 -28.32
C GLY A 272 -2.39 7.89 -28.69
N MET A 273 -2.32 6.65 -28.19
CA MET A 273 -1.27 5.70 -28.58
C MET A 273 -1.50 5.06 -29.96
N ILE A 274 -2.72 5.13 -30.49
CA ILE A 274 -3.10 4.55 -31.78
C ILE A 274 -2.58 5.44 -32.91
N GLN A 275 -1.74 4.87 -33.76
CA GLN A 275 -1.13 5.55 -34.89
C GLN A 275 -2.09 5.66 -36.09
N SER A 276 -1.73 6.48 -37.08
CA SER A 276 -2.51 6.66 -38.31
C SER A 276 -2.69 5.37 -39.14
N ASN A 277 -1.79 4.41 -38.99
CA ASN A 277 -1.88 3.08 -39.60
C ASN A 277 -2.64 2.04 -38.73
N GLY A 278 -3.25 2.47 -37.62
CA GLY A 278 -3.99 1.61 -36.70
C GLY A 278 -3.14 0.81 -35.71
N LYS A 279 -1.80 0.83 -35.85
CA LYS A 279 -0.88 0.17 -34.91
C LYS A 279 -0.86 0.92 -33.57
N MET A 280 -0.53 0.22 -32.50
CA MET A 280 -0.44 0.80 -31.16
C MET A 280 1.01 1.01 -30.76
N LEU A 281 1.38 2.23 -30.41
CA LEU A 281 2.69 2.53 -29.85
C LEU A 281 2.64 2.33 -28.34
N ILE A 282 3.28 1.28 -27.81
CA ILE A 282 3.46 1.11 -26.37
C ILE A 282 4.73 1.86 -25.98
N SER A 283 4.57 2.95 -25.21
CA SER A 283 5.66 3.83 -24.79
C SER A 283 5.27 4.56 -23.49
N ASN A 284 6.26 4.98 -22.72
CA ASN A 284 6.06 5.87 -21.58
C ASN A 284 5.77 7.33 -21.97
N LYS A 285 5.97 7.72 -23.25
CA LYS A 285 5.85 9.13 -23.70
C LYS A 285 4.46 9.54 -24.15
N ASN A 286 3.59 8.58 -24.48
CA ASN A 286 2.28 8.87 -25.04
C ASN A 286 1.13 8.73 -24.05
N HIS A 287 1.43 8.39 -22.79
CA HIS A 287 0.46 8.20 -21.72
C HIS A 287 -0.68 7.21 -22.05
N GLY A 288 -0.45 6.27 -22.99
CA GLY A 288 -1.46 5.27 -23.36
C GLY A 288 -1.72 4.23 -22.27
N VAL A 289 -0.67 3.85 -21.55
CA VAL A 289 -0.70 2.88 -20.46
C VAL A 289 -0.32 3.54 -19.14
N ARG A 290 -0.86 3.06 -18.02
CA ARG A 290 -0.55 3.62 -16.69
C ARG A 290 0.88 3.33 -16.25
N TYR A 291 1.37 2.13 -16.51
CA TYR A 291 2.70 1.69 -16.11
C TYR A 291 3.45 1.14 -17.31
N HIS A 292 4.61 1.74 -17.56
CA HIS A 292 5.58 1.30 -18.56
C HIS A 292 6.96 1.41 -17.92
N TYR A 293 7.78 0.38 -18.09
CA TYR A 293 9.13 0.40 -17.52
C TYR A 293 10.03 1.39 -18.27
N ASP A 294 10.86 2.13 -17.55
CA ASP A 294 11.81 3.07 -18.16
C ASP A 294 12.85 2.36 -19.04
N TRP A 295 13.14 1.09 -18.75
CA TRP A 295 14.06 0.25 -19.52
C TRP A 295 13.38 -0.59 -20.60
N GLU A 296 12.04 -0.63 -20.66
CA GLU A 296 11.34 -1.35 -21.72
C GLU A 296 11.46 -0.54 -23.03
N PRO A 297 11.88 -1.17 -24.16
CA PRO A 297 11.92 -0.47 -25.43
C PRO A 297 10.50 -0.12 -25.89
N GLU A 298 10.37 1.01 -26.60
CA GLU A 298 9.10 1.35 -27.25
C GLU A 298 8.76 0.29 -28.32
N ARG A 299 7.49 -0.08 -28.40
CA ARG A 299 7.04 -1.12 -29.33
C ARG A 299 5.85 -0.67 -30.14
N LEU A 300 5.94 -0.84 -31.45
CA LEU A 300 4.83 -0.62 -32.37
C LEU A 300 4.13 -1.96 -32.64
N ILE A 301 2.97 -2.17 -32.02
CA ILE A 301 2.25 -3.44 -31.99
C ILE A 301 1.15 -3.45 -33.05
N GLN A 302 1.04 -4.57 -33.75
CA GLN A 302 -0.03 -4.80 -34.73
C GLN A 302 -1.36 -5.06 -34.00
N PRO A 303 -2.51 -4.58 -34.49
CA PRO A 303 -3.80 -4.87 -33.87
C PRO A 303 -4.09 -6.35 -33.66
N GLN A 304 -3.59 -7.22 -34.55
CA GLN A 304 -3.74 -8.67 -34.49
C GLN A 304 -2.94 -9.33 -33.36
N ASP A 305 -1.98 -8.62 -32.77
CA ASP A 305 -1.23 -9.03 -31.59
C ASP A 305 -1.83 -8.44 -30.30
N VAL A 306 -2.89 -7.64 -30.40
CA VAL A 306 -3.53 -6.98 -29.26
C VAL A 306 -4.78 -7.72 -28.83
N ILE A 307 -4.91 -7.98 -27.53
CA ILE A 307 -6.15 -8.39 -26.90
C ILE A 307 -6.66 -7.19 -26.08
N LEU A 308 -7.77 -6.60 -26.49
CA LEU A 308 -8.40 -5.51 -25.76
C LEU A 308 -9.47 -6.08 -24.82
N LEU A 309 -9.31 -5.84 -23.52
CA LEU A 309 -10.29 -6.15 -22.48
C LEU A 309 -10.88 -4.82 -21.98
N VAL A 310 -12.19 -4.70 -22.06
CA VAL A 310 -12.91 -3.48 -21.65
C VAL A 310 -13.87 -3.82 -20.52
N GLU A 311 -13.92 -2.94 -19.53
CA GLU A 311 -14.91 -2.99 -18.48
C GLU A 311 -16.30 -2.61 -19.04
N GLU A 312 -17.25 -3.54 -18.96
CA GLU A 312 -18.65 -3.33 -19.26
C GLU A 312 -19.51 -4.02 -18.19
N ASN A 313 -20.54 -3.33 -17.68
CA ASN A 313 -21.44 -3.86 -16.65
C ASN A 313 -20.71 -4.49 -15.44
N LYS A 314 -19.60 -3.87 -15.01
CA LYS A 314 -18.72 -4.36 -13.92
C LYS A 314 -18.10 -5.74 -14.17
N GLN A 315 -17.84 -6.07 -15.43
CA GLN A 315 -17.08 -7.25 -15.83
C GLN A 315 -16.07 -6.85 -16.91
N LEU A 316 -14.96 -7.58 -17.01
CA LEU A 316 -14.08 -7.47 -18.16
C LEU A 316 -14.62 -8.30 -19.31
N ILE A 317 -14.70 -7.70 -20.48
CA ILE A 317 -15.06 -8.39 -21.71
C ILE A 317 -14.01 -8.18 -22.78
N ARG A 318 -13.75 -9.21 -23.58
CA ARG A 318 -12.84 -9.11 -24.71
C ARG A 318 -13.52 -8.42 -25.88
N GLN A 319 -13.00 -7.28 -26.29
CA GLN A 319 -13.49 -6.51 -27.43
C GLN A 319 -12.78 -6.96 -28.72
N PRO A 320 -13.52 -7.42 -29.74
CA PRO A 320 -12.91 -7.89 -30.99
C PRO A 320 -12.55 -6.74 -31.94
N LYS A 321 -13.14 -5.55 -31.75
CA LYS A 321 -12.93 -4.39 -32.60
C LYS A 321 -13.16 -3.09 -31.85
N LEU A 322 -12.59 -2.01 -32.36
CA LEU A 322 -12.78 -0.65 -31.88
C LEU A 322 -13.08 0.29 -33.04
N THR A 323 -14.13 1.10 -32.91
CA THR A 323 -14.42 2.19 -33.85
C THR A 323 -13.88 3.50 -33.30
N LEU A 324 -13.04 4.18 -34.07
CA LEU A 324 -12.47 5.47 -33.73
C LEU A 324 -13.43 6.62 -34.09
N SER A 325 -13.18 7.81 -33.54
CA SER A 325 -13.97 9.02 -33.80
C SER A 325 -13.94 9.47 -35.26
N ASP A 326 -12.89 9.10 -36.01
CA ASP A 326 -12.76 9.35 -37.45
C ASP A 326 -13.46 8.28 -38.33
N GLY A 327 -14.19 7.34 -37.72
CA GLY A 327 -14.92 6.28 -38.40
C GLY A 327 -14.09 5.04 -38.76
N ARG A 328 -12.76 5.06 -38.56
CA ARG A 328 -11.93 3.86 -38.81
C ARG A 328 -12.25 2.78 -37.77
N THR A 329 -12.36 1.54 -38.24
CA THR A 329 -12.54 0.37 -37.37
C THR A 329 -11.25 -0.43 -37.32
N ILE A 330 -10.74 -0.69 -36.13
CA ILE A 330 -9.58 -1.55 -35.87
C ILE A 330 -10.08 -2.90 -35.40
N PHE A 331 -9.58 -3.98 -36.01
CA PHE A 331 -9.89 -5.35 -35.61
C PHE A 331 -8.72 -5.93 -34.81
N PHE A 332 -9.02 -6.45 -33.62
CA PHE A 332 -8.05 -7.02 -32.70
C PHE A 332 -7.88 -8.52 -32.88
N LYS A 333 -6.97 -9.12 -32.09
CA LYS A 333 -6.74 -10.57 -32.08
C LYS A 333 -8.05 -11.32 -31.82
N GLN A 334 -8.40 -12.25 -32.71
CA GLN A 334 -9.59 -13.08 -32.56
C GLN A 334 -9.40 -14.12 -31.46
N ASN A 335 -10.48 -14.38 -30.70
CA ASN A 335 -10.45 -15.38 -29.65
C ASN A 335 -10.41 -16.79 -30.25
N ASP A 336 -9.42 -17.58 -29.84
CA ASP A 336 -9.32 -19.00 -30.18
C ASP A 336 -10.05 -19.82 -29.11
N SER A 337 -11.27 -20.26 -29.42
CA SER A 337 -12.14 -21.00 -28.50
C SER A 337 -11.62 -22.40 -28.13
N ARG A 338 -10.50 -22.85 -28.71
CA ARG A 338 -9.89 -24.15 -28.40
C ARG A 338 -9.28 -24.22 -27.01
N PHE A 339 -8.95 -23.08 -26.41
CA PHE A 339 -8.29 -23.01 -25.11
C PHE A 339 -9.17 -22.28 -24.09
N SER A 340 -9.28 -22.82 -22.88
CA SER A 340 -9.90 -22.14 -21.74
C SER A 340 -8.91 -21.33 -20.91
N PHE A 341 -7.62 -21.68 -20.97
CA PHE A 341 -6.48 -21.00 -20.36
C PHE A 341 -5.25 -21.08 -21.28
N PRO A 342 -4.28 -20.18 -21.12
CA PRO A 342 -3.01 -20.24 -21.85
C PRO A 342 -2.30 -21.59 -21.69
N PRO A 343 -1.88 -22.25 -22.80
CA PRO A 343 -1.30 -23.59 -22.76
C PRO A 343 0.22 -23.56 -22.48
N PHE A 344 0.64 -22.85 -21.42
CA PHE A 344 2.05 -22.75 -21.03
C PHE A 344 2.31 -23.44 -19.68
N PRO A 345 3.54 -23.90 -19.40
CA PRO A 345 3.91 -24.41 -18.09
C PRO A 345 3.65 -23.37 -17.00
N GLU A 346 2.93 -23.77 -15.95
CA GLU A 346 2.56 -22.93 -14.81
C GLU A 346 3.70 -22.87 -13.78
N THR A 347 3.92 -21.70 -13.19
CA THR A 347 4.84 -21.55 -12.06
C THR A 347 4.11 -21.74 -10.72
N SER A 348 4.86 -21.71 -9.62
CA SER A 348 4.28 -21.70 -8.26
C SER A 348 3.34 -20.52 -7.96
N LEU A 349 3.39 -19.43 -8.75
CA LEU A 349 2.50 -18.30 -8.57
C LEU A 349 1.10 -18.59 -9.13
N PHE A 350 1.00 -19.41 -10.18
CA PHE A 350 -0.28 -19.74 -10.80
C PHE A 350 -1.27 -20.31 -9.76
N SER A 351 -0.87 -21.33 -9.01
CA SER A 351 -1.72 -21.98 -8.00
C SER A 351 -2.09 -21.07 -6.81
N ARG A 352 -1.35 -19.98 -6.61
CA ARG A 352 -1.67 -18.97 -5.58
C ARG A 352 -2.66 -17.95 -6.13
N LEU A 353 -2.46 -17.48 -7.36
CA LEU A 353 -3.31 -16.46 -7.98
C LEU A 353 -4.63 -17.02 -8.50
N ILE A 354 -4.62 -18.25 -9.01
CA ILE A 354 -5.77 -18.91 -9.61
C ILE A 354 -6.22 -20.02 -8.65
N PRO A 355 -7.17 -19.74 -7.73
CA PRO A 355 -7.62 -20.73 -6.77
C PRO A 355 -8.26 -21.92 -7.51
N SER A 356 -8.00 -23.13 -7.03
CA SER A 356 -8.45 -24.41 -7.63
C SER A 356 -9.96 -24.64 -7.60
N THR A 357 -10.74 -23.68 -7.11
CA THR A 357 -12.20 -23.77 -7.03
C THR A 357 -12.82 -23.60 -8.42
N THR A 358 -13.50 -24.64 -8.88
CA THR A 358 -14.36 -24.65 -10.05
C THR A 358 -15.38 -23.50 -9.94
N ILE A 359 -15.36 -22.58 -10.91
CA ILE A 359 -16.32 -21.49 -11.00
C ILE A 359 -17.73 -22.10 -11.09
N THR A 360 -18.57 -21.86 -10.09
CA THR A 360 -20.00 -22.21 -10.20
C THR A 360 -20.66 -21.24 -11.18
N ASN A 361 -21.70 -21.67 -11.90
CA ASN A 361 -22.39 -20.81 -12.88
C ASN A 361 -22.87 -19.47 -12.29
N ASP A 362 -23.12 -19.41 -10.97
CA ASP A 362 -23.52 -18.18 -10.25
C ASP A 362 -22.40 -17.13 -10.15
N GLN A 363 -21.13 -17.54 -10.13
CA GLN A 363 -19.99 -16.61 -10.10
C GLN A 363 -19.75 -15.95 -11.47
N LYS A 364 -20.19 -16.55 -12.57
CA LYS A 364 -19.96 -16.06 -13.94
C LYS A 364 -20.73 -14.77 -14.26
N ASN A 365 -21.86 -14.55 -13.58
CA ASN A 365 -22.74 -13.39 -13.79
C ASN A 365 -22.66 -12.36 -12.65
N SER A 366 -21.80 -12.59 -11.67
CA SER A 366 -21.60 -11.63 -10.58
C SER A 366 -20.65 -10.50 -11.02
N PRO A 367 -20.84 -9.27 -10.53
CA PRO A 367 -19.86 -8.20 -10.74
C PRO A 367 -18.48 -8.64 -10.26
N ALA A 368 -17.43 -8.26 -10.99
CA ALA A 368 -16.09 -8.55 -10.55
C ALA A 368 -15.77 -7.70 -9.32
N ILE A 369 -15.33 -8.33 -8.22
CA ILE A 369 -15.11 -7.66 -6.93
C ILE A 369 -14.10 -6.51 -7.01
N TYR A 370 -13.17 -6.56 -7.96
CA TYR A 370 -12.17 -5.51 -8.20
C TYR A 370 -12.73 -4.32 -9.01
N LEU A 371 -14.03 -4.33 -9.34
CA LEU A 371 -14.79 -3.27 -10.00
C LEU A 371 -15.93 -2.74 -9.11
N GLU A 372 -16.12 -3.30 -7.92
CA GLU A 372 -17.13 -2.82 -6.98
C GLU A 372 -16.56 -1.71 -6.08
N PRO A 373 -17.26 -0.57 -5.92
CA PRO A 373 -16.82 0.48 -5.02
C PRO A 373 -16.78 -0.02 -3.58
N GLN A 374 -15.71 0.29 -2.87
CA GLN A 374 -15.61 0.03 -1.43
C GLN A 374 -16.71 0.78 -0.68
N LYS A 375 -17.52 0.06 0.10
CA LYS A 375 -18.54 0.64 0.98
C LYS A 375 -17.92 1.17 2.27
#